data_AF-A0A358I4H2-F1
#
_entry.id   AF-A0A358I4H2-F1
#
_cell.length_a   1.000
_cell.length_b   1.000
_cell.length_c   1.000
_cell.angle_alpha   90.00
_cell.angle_beta   90.00
_cell.angle_gamma   90.00
#
_symmetry.space_group_name_H-M   'P 1'
#
loop_
_entity.id
_entity.type
_entity.pdbx_description
1 polymer ?
#
loop_
_entity_poly.entity_id
_entity_poly.type
_entity_poly.pdbx_seq_one_letter_code
_entity_poly.pdbx_strand_id
1 'polypeptide(L)'
;MPINNKNLNFWRIITNTWGILTLTLFVVDFFSFHSYSEATSASAVIYGFILAMFVGSKEFQRWKSKNGQYRSIHWGEIYPIVWSIIMLLFVFITAISKNDFQIPNEFPATYITVLGIYIISQQSKSFYSKK
;
A
#
# COMPACT_ATOMS: atom_id res chain seq x y z
N MET A 1 17.27 -0.81 23.81
CA MET A 1 17.62 -1.66 22.65
C MET A 1 17.93 -0.74 21.48
N PRO A 2 19.08 -0.89 20.80
CA PRO A 2 19.37 -0.13 19.60
C PRO A 2 18.32 -0.42 18.52
N ILE A 3 17.88 0.64 17.84
CA ILE A 3 16.89 0.55 16.76
C ILE A 3 17.57 -0.19 15.58
N ASN A 4 17.06 -1.35 15.19
CA ASN A 4 17.62 -2.12 14.09
C ASN A 4 17.12 -1.56 12.75
N ASN A 5 17.72 -0.44 12.31
CA ASN A 5 17.39 0.25 11.06
C ASN A 5 17.56 -0.64 9.80
N LYS A 6 18.43 -1.65 9.85
CA LYS A 6 18.65 -2.57 8.70
C LYS A 6 17.41 -3.39 8.39
N ASN A 7 16.70 -3.87 9.41
CA ASN A 7 15.50 -4.68 9.26
C ASN A 7 14.33 -3.85 8.65
N LEU A 8 14.12 -2.61 9.10
CA LEU A 8 13.09 -1.73 8.52
C LEU A 8 13.39 -1.35 7.06
N ASN A 9 14.65 -1.12 6.71
CA ASN A 9 15.02 -0.81 5.34
C ASN A 9 14.79 -2.01 4.41
N PHE A 10 15.10 -3.23 4.88
CA PHE A 10 14.79 -4.46 4.16
C PHE A 10 13.29 -4.60 3.87
N TRP A 11 12.45 -4.49 4.89
CA TRP A 11 11.00 -4.56 4.70
C TRP A 11 10.47 -3.46 3.80
N ARG A 12 11.02 -2.25 3.91
CA ARG A 12 10.63 -1.13 3.04
C ARG A 12 10.90 -1.43 1.58
N ILE A 13 12.07 -1.97 1.25
CA ILE A 13 12.41 -2.34 -0.13
C ILE A 13 11.40 -3.37 -0.64
N ILE A 14 11.16 -4.43 0.14
CA ILE A 14 10.22 -5.49 -0.23
C ILE A 14 8.81 -4.95 -0.44
N THR A 15 8.29 -4.15 0.50
CA THR A 15 6.96 -3.53 0.38
C THR A 15 6.88 -2.63 -0.84
N ASN A 16 7.93 -1.87 -1.13
CA ASN A 16 7.92 -0.98 -2.29
C ASN A 16 7.94 -1.76 -3.61
N THR A 17 8.79 -2.78 -3.71
CA THR A 17 8.88 -3.65 -4.88
C THR A 17 7.55 -4.35 -5.14
N TRP A 18 6.96 -4.98 -4.12
CA TRP A 18 5.67 -5.65 -4.26
C TRP A 18 4.52 -4.68 -4.51
N GLY A 19 4.56 -3.48 -3.93
CA GLY A 19 3.56 -2.45 -4.18
C GLY A 19 3.56 -1.96 -5.63
N ILE A 20 4.74 -1.72 -6.20
CA ILE A 20 4.88 -1.34 -7.62
C ILE A 20 4.42 -2.49 -8.51
N LEU A 21 4.93 -3.70 -8.26
CA LEU A 21 4.59 -4.90 -9.04
C LEU A 21 3.08 -5.15 -9.05
N THR A 22 2.44 -5.13 -7.88
CA THR A 22 1.00 -5.38 -7.74
C THR A 22 0.19 -4.31 -8.46
N LEU A 23 0.57 -3.03 -8.30
CA LEU A 23 -0.11 -1.94 -8.99
C LEU A 23 0.03 -2.08 -10.52
N THR A 24 1.22 -2.41 -11.02
CA THR A 24 1.44 -2.64 -12.45
C THR A 24 0.63 -3.82 -12.96
N LEU A 25 0.57 -4.93 -12.22
CA LEU A 25 -0.26 -6.08 -12.60
C LEU A 25 -1.73 -5.70 -12.70
N PHE A 26 -2.26 -4.93 -11.76
CA PHE A 26 -3.64 -4.46 -11.84
C PHE A 26 -3.90 -3.58 -13.06
N VAL A 27 -2.96 -2.70 -13.41
CA VAL A 27 -3.06 -1.87 -14.63
C VAL A 27 -3.04 -2.75 -15.88
N VAL A 28 -2.12 -3.72 -15.96
CA VAL A 28 -2.03 -4.66 -17.09
C VAL A 28 -3.29 -5.49 -17.21
N ASP A 29 -3.82 -6.02 -16.11
CA ASP A 29 -5.01 -6.86 -16.07
C ASP A 29 -6.27 -6.09 -16.49
N PHE A 30 -6.39 -4.84 -16.04
CA PHE A 30 -7.46 -3.92 -16.45
C PHE A 30 -7.46 -3.73 -17.98
N PHE A 31 -6.30 -3.44 -18.59
CA PHE A 31 -6.20 -3.25 -20.04
C PHE A 31 -6.18 -4.55 -20.86
N SER A 32 -6.02 -5.70 -20.21
CA SER A 32 -5.99 -7.03 -20.86
C SER A 32 -7.29 -7.82 -20.68
N PHE A 33 -8.39 -7.13 -20.34
CA PHE A 33 -9.71 -7.74 -20.17
C PHE A 33 -9.71 -8.94 -19.20
N HIS A 34 -9.03 -8.80 -18.05
CA HIS A 34 -8.98 -9.82 -16.97
C HIS A 34 -8.20 -11.10 -17.30
N SER A 35 -7.36 -11.07 -18.34
CA SER A 35 -6.53 -12.22 -18.74
C SER A 35 -5.52 -12.65 -17.66
N TYR A 36 -5.25 -11.81 -16.66
CA TYR A 36 -4.28 -12.03 -15.59
C TYR A 36 -4.91 -12.03 -14.19
N SER A 37 -6.22 -12.26 -14.10
CA SER A 37 -7.00 -12.23 -12.85
C SER A 37 -6.42 -13.12 -11.73
N GLU A 38 -5.92 -14.30 -12.06
CA GLU A 38 -5.27 -15.17 -11.06
C GLU A 38 -3.97 -14.55 -10.52
N ALA A 39 -3.17 -13.94 -11.39
CA ALA A 39 -1.90 -13.32 -11.04
C ALA A 39 -2.13 -12.04 -10.21
N THR A 40 -3.11 -11.22 -10.57
CA THR A 40 -3.49 -10.02 -9.80
C THR A 40 -4.03 -10.40 -8.42
N SER A 41 -4.87 -11.43 -8.34
CA SER A 41 -5.40 -11.93 -7.06
C SER A 41 -4.29 -12.44 -6.14
N ALA A 42 -3.40 -13.30 -6.64
CA ALA A 42 -2.24 -13.79 -5.86
C ALA A 42 -1.32 -12.64 -5.42
N SER A 43 -1.03 -11.70 -6.32
CA SER A 43 -0.20 -10.53 -6.03
C SER A 43 -0.81 -9.64 -4.94
N ALA A 44 -2.13 -9.42 -4.99
CA ALA A 44 -2.85 -8.62 -4.02
C ALA A 44 -2.72 -9.18 -2.60
N VAL A 45 -2.90 -10.50 -2.45
CA VAL A 45 -2.74 -11.20 -1.17
C VAL A 45 -1.32 -11.07 -0.63
N ILE A 46 -0.31 -11.33 -1.47
CA ILE A 46 1.10 -11.25 -1.08
C ILE A 46 1.46 -9.82 -0.65
N TYR A 47 1.08 -8.83 -1.46
CA TYR A 47 1.35 -7.43 -1.16
C TYR A 47 0.65 -6.97 0.12
N GLY A 48 -0.63 -7.34 0.32
CA GLY A 48 -1.38 -7.02 1.53
C GLY A 48 -0.68 -7.53 2.79
N PHE A 49 -0.20 -8.79 2.76
CA PHE A 49 0.54 -9.39 3.87
C PHE A 49 1.88 -8.68 4.13
N ILE A 50 2.67 -8.43 3.09
CA ILE A 50 3.94 -7.71 3.19
C ILE A 50 3.75 -6.29 3.75
N LEU A 51 2.72 -5.59 3.27
CA LEU A 51 2.40 -4.24 3.72
C LEU A 51 2.00 -4.24 5.20
N ALA A 52 1.17 -5.20 5.64
CA ALA A 52 0.80 -5.37 7.04
C ALA A 52 2.02 -5.66 7.93
N MET A 53 2.92 -6.56 7.51
CA MET A 53 4.16 -6.87 8.26
C MET A 53 5.08 -5.65 8.38
N PHE A 54 5.28 -4.90 7.29
CA PHE A 54 6.12 -3.71 7.30
C PHE A 54 5.56 -2.64 8.24
N VAL A 55 4.26 -2.39 8.16
CA VAL A 55 3.60 -1.39 9.00
C VAL A 55 3.63 -1.83 10.45
N GLY A 56 3.26 -3.07 10.77
CA GLY A 56 3.35 -3.61 12.13
C GLY A 56 4.75 -3.47 12.73
N SER A 57 5.78 -3.82 11.95
CA SER A 57 7.18 -3.67 12.37
C SER A 57 7.56 -2.21 12.62
N LYS A 58 7.15 -1.30 11.72
CA LYS A 58 7.38 0.14 11.81
C LYS A 58 6.66 0.77 13.01
N GLU A 59 5.40 0.43 13.24
CA GLU A 59 4.60 0.89 14.38
C GLU A 59 5.21 0.40 15.70
N PHE A 60 5.52 -0.89 15.79
CA PHE A 60 6.11 -1.49 17.00
C PHE A 60 7.44 -0.83 17.38
N GLN A 61 8.31 -0.58 16.41
CA GLN A 61 9.59 0.10 16.67
C GLN A 61 9.39 1.55 17.13
N ARG A 62 8.41 2.28 16.58
CA ARG A 62 8.08 3.62 17.04
C ARG A 62 7.56 3.63 18.48
N TRP A 63 6.70 2.68 18.84
CA TRP A 63 6.15 2.59 20.19
C TRP A 63 7.20 2.24 21.24
N LYS A 64 8.20 1.43 20.87
CA LYS A 64 9.31 1.01 21.73
C LYS A 64 10.42 2.04 21.87
N SER A 65 10.54 2.97 20.92
CA SER A 65 11.54 4.04 20.97
C SER A 65 11.18 5.05 22.06
N LYS A 66 12.08 5.24 23.05
CA LYS A 66 11.94 6.31 24.07
C LYS A 66 11.80 7.65 23.31
N ASN A 67 10.63 8.27 23.42
CA ASN A 67 10.25 9.56 22.82
C ASN A 67 9.74 9.53 21.36
N GLY A 68 9.38 8.36 20.81
CA GLY A 68 8.72 8.31 19.49
C GLY A 68 9.55 8.91 18.35
N GLN A 69 10.87 9.06 18.53
CA GLN A 69 11.79 9.77 17.65
C GLN A 69 12.01 9.09 16.28
N TYR A 70 11.26 8.04 15.96
CA TYR A 70 11.21 7.52 14.60
C TYR A 70 10.37 8.47 13.71
N ARG A 71 10.92 9.67 13.46
CA ARG A 71 10.48 10.54 12.37
C ARG A 71 10.95 9.89 11.06
N SER A 72 10.07 9.10 10.46
CA SER A 72 10.23 8.70 9.07
C SER A 72 10.17 9.97 8.20
N ILE A 73 11.33 10.52 7.82
CA ILE A 73 11.51 11.65 6.87
C ILE A 73 11.19 11.17 5.44
N HIS A 74 10.12 10.42 5.23
CA HIS A 74 9.90 9.72 3.97
C HIS A 74 8.45 9.89 3.51
N TRP A 75 8.33 9.99 2.19
CA TRP A 75 7.16 10.28 1.39
C TRP A 75 6.13 9.14 1.36
N GLY A 76 5.74 8.62 2.52
CA GLY A 76 4.68 7.60 2.64
C GLY A 76 3.32 8.09 2.12
N GLU A 77 3.17 9.39 1.90
CA GLU A 77 1.96 10.05 1.37
C GLU A 77 1.83 9.84 -0.15
N ILE A 78 2.92 9.55 -0.86
CA ILE A 78 2.88 9.28 -2.31
C ILE A 78 2.11 8.00 -2.60
N TYR A 79 2.23 6.98 -1.74
CA TYR A 79 1.54 5.69 -1.92
C TYR A 79 0.02 5.84 -2.07
N PRO A 80 -0.71 6.37 -1.08
CA PRO A 80 -2.16 6.51 -1.21
C PRO A 80 -2.55 7.41 -2.38
N ILE A 81 -1.79 8.48 -2.68
CA ILE A 81 -2.06 9.37 -3.82
C ILE A 81 -2.00 8.61 -5.15
N VAL A 82 -0.93 7.85 -5.40
CA VAL A 82 -0.77 7.08 -6.64
C VAL A 82 -1.89 6.05 -6.78
N TRP A 83 -2.21 5.32 -5.71
CA TRP A 83 -3.30 4.35 -5.73
C TRP A 83 -4.67 4.99 -5.97
N SER A 84 -4.94 6.17 -5.38
CA SER A 84 -6.16 6.93 -5.64
C SER A 84 -6.26 7.40 -7.09
N ILE A 85 -5.16 7.86 -7.70
CA ILE A 85 -5.14 8.26 -9.11
C ILE A 85 -5.51 7.06 -10.00
N ILE A 86 -4.90 5.90 -9.78
CA ILE A 86 -5.21 4.69 -10.57
C ILE A 86 -6.67 4.26 -10.37
N MET A 87 -7.18 4.27 -9.14
CA MET A 87 -8.59 3.97 -8.88
C MET A 87 -9.53 4.91 -9.64
N LEU A 88 -9.26 6.21 -9.61
CA LEU A 88 -10.05 7.20 -10.34
C LEU A 88 -9.99 6.96 -11.86
N LEU A 89 -8.81 6.61 -12.40
CA LEU A 89 -8.66 6.27 -13.81
C LEU A 89 -9.49 5.03 -14.19
N PHE A 90 -9.46 3.97 -13.38
CA PHE A 90 -10.27 2.78 -13.62
C PHE A 90 -11.77 3.11 -13.62
N VAL A 91 -12.24 3.84 -12.61
CA VAL A 91 -13.65 4.27 -12.52
C VAL A 91 -14.04 5.11 -13.74
N PHE A 92 -13.19 6.06 -14.13
CA PHE A 92 -13.47 6.94 -15.26
C PHE A 92 -13.53 6.18 -16.59
N ILE A 93 -12.55 5.31 -16.85
CA ILE A 93 -12.48 4.50 -18.08
C ILE A 93 -13.69 3.56 -18.16
N THR A 94 -13.99 2.81 -17.09
CA THR A 94 -15.15 1.91 -17.04
C THR A 94 -16.46 2.66 -17.27
N ALA A 95 -16.60 3.89 -16.74
CA ALA A 95 -17.80 4.70 -16.91
C ALA A 95 -18.00 5.16 -18.37
N ILE A 96 -16.94 5.53 -19.09
CA ILE A 96 -17.04 5.98 -20.49
C ILE A 96 -17.12 4.82 -21.50
N SER A 97 -16.53 3.67 -21.16
CA SER A 97 -16.40 2.52 -22.08
C SER A 97 -17.60 1.58 -22.07
N LYS A 98 -18.74 1.97 -21.46
CA LYS A 98 -19.99 1.18 -21.44
C LYS A 98 -19.79 -0.31 -21.07
N ASN A 99 -18.95 -0.60 -20.08
CA ASN A 99 -18.60 -1.93 -19.55
C ASN A 99 -17.59 -2.79 -20.34
N ASP A 100 -16.93 -2.25 -21.38
CA ASP A 100 -15.84 -3.00 -22.05
C ASP A 100 -14.64 -3.26 -21.11
N PHE A 101 -14.41 -2.36 -20.15
CA PHE A 101 -13.39 -2.50 -19.11
C PHE A 101 -14.06 -2.71 -17.75
N GLN A 102 -13.68 -3.77 -17.05
CA GLN A 102 -14.10 -4.02 -15.67
C GLN A 102 -12.91 -3.78 -14.72
N ILE A 103 -13.21 -3.40 -13.49
CA ILE A 103 -12.18 -3.19 -12.48
C ILE A 103 -11.81 -4.56 -11.89
N PRO A 104 -10.53 -4.93 -11.78
CA PRO A 104 -10.12 -6.18 -11.14
C PRO A 104 -10.71 -6.29 -9.73
N ASN A 105 -11.28 -7.45 -9.41
CA ASN A 105 -12.09 -7.66 -8.20
C ASN A 105 -11.33 -7.33 -6.90
N GLU A 106 -10.04 -7.61 -6.86
CA GLU A 106 -9.18 -7.41 -5.70
C GLU A 106 -8.63 -5.99 -5.59
N PHE A 107 -8.73 -5.18 -6.66
CA PHE A 107 -8.18 -3.83 -6.68
C PHE A 107 -8.85 -2.91 -5.63
N PRO A 108 -10.20 -2.82 -5.52
CA PRO A 108 -10.84 -1.98 -4.51
C PRO A 108 -10.45 -2.37 -3.09
N ALA A 109 -10.40 -3.67 -2.77
CA ALA A 109 -10.01 -4.15 -1.45
C ALA A 109 -8.54 -3.82 -1.11
N THR A 110 -7.66 -3.97 -2.10
CA THR A 110 -6.24 -3.63 -1.94
C THR A 110 -6.06 -2.12 -1.76
N TYR A 111 -6.78 -1.31 -2.53
CA TYR A 111 -6.79 0.14 -2.41
C TYR A 111 -7.25 0.60 -1.02
N ILE A 112 -8.37 0.07 -0.52
CA ILE A 112 -8.88 0.38 0.83
C ILE A 112 -7.85 0.00 1.89
N THR A 113 -7.14 -1.13 1.71
CA THR A 113 -6.08 -1.55 2.62
C THR A 113 -4.93 -0.55 2.65
N VAL A 114 -4.47 -0.06 1.49
CA VAL A 114 -3.41 0.97 1.39
C VAL A 114 -3.83 2.26 2.10
N LEU A 115 -5.07 2.73 1.88
CA LEU A 115 -5.60 3.90 2.56
C LEU A 115 -5.73 3.68 4.08
N GLY A 116 -6.28 2.55 4.50
CA GLY A 116 -6.48 2.24 5.92
C GLY A 116 -5.16 2.21 6.67
N ILE A 117 -4.15 1.55 6.10
CA ILE A 117 -2.79 1.51 6.65
C ILE A 117 -2.17 2.91 6.73
N TYR A 118 -2.38 3.74 5.71
CA TYR A 118 -1.91 5.12 5.73
C TYR A 118 -2.55 5.92 6.88
N ILE A 119 -3.87 5.85 7.02
CA ILE A 119 -4.63 6.54 8.09
C ILE A 119 -4.15 6.07 9.47
N ILE A 120 -4.07 4.75 9.69
CA ILE A 120 -3.59 4.17 10.96
C ILE A 120 -2.18 4.67 11.27
N SER A 121 -1.30 4.66 10.26
CA SER A 121 0.07 5.13 10.43
C SER A 121 0.14 6.61 10.82
N GLN A 122 -0.69 7.47 10.24
CA GLN A 122 -0.74 8.90 10.56
C GLN A 122 -1.34 9.16 11.95
N GLN A 123 -2.41 8.45 12.32
CA GLN A 123 -3.01 8.55 13.65
C GLN A 123 -2.01 8.12 14.74
N SER A 124 -1.30 7.02 14.52
CA SER A 124 -0.24 6.58 15.44
C SER A 124 0.90 7.61 15.57
N LYS A 125 1.19 8.42 14.54
CA LYS A 125 2.21 9.50 14.62
C LYS A 125 1.68 10.66 15.46
N SER A 126 0.44 11.07 15.20
CA SER A 126 -0.24 12.14 15.93
C SER A 126 -0.31 11.83 17.43
N PHE A 127 -0.64 10.60 17.79
CA PHE A 127 -0.71 10.15 19.19
C PHE A 127 0.63 10.31 19.93
N TYR A 128 1.74 9.89 19.31
CA TYR A 128 3.07 10.00 19.91
C TYR A 128 3.65 11.42 19.87
N SER A 129 3.20 12.28 18.96
CA SER A 129 3.64 13.68 18.92
C SER A 129 3.00 14.56 20.00
N LYS A 130 1.91 14.11 20.62
CA LYS A 130 1.19 14.83 21.69
C LYS A 130 1.63 14.45 23.11
N LYS A 131 2.58 13.51 23.23
CA LYS A 131 3.16 13.07 24.51
C LYS A 131 4.55 13.66 24.69
#